data_AF-A0A842KHI2-F1
#
_entry.id   AF-A0A842KHI2-F1
#
_cell.length_a   1.000
_cell.length_b   1.000
_cell.length_c   1.000
_cell.angle_alpha   90.00
_cell.angle_beta   90.00
_cell.angle_gamma   90.00
#
_symmetry.space_group_name_H-M   'P 1'
#
loop_
_entity.id
_entity.type
_entity.pdbx_description
1 polymer ?
#
loop_
_entity_poly.entity_id
_entity_poly.type
_entity_poly.pdbx_seq_one_letter_code
_entity_poly.pdbx_strand_id
1 'polypeptide(L)' 'MFLFLVSLLQRKVETISKTDYEMWLNKAKEIAPHNKDIPYFALALSLNAGIWSDEKVFKKQNKVKIFSTEELKKILYE' A
#
# COMPACT_ATOMS: atom_id res chain seq x y z
N MET A 1 23.07 15.25 0.22
CA MET A 1 23.18 13.77 0.20
C MET A 1 21.83 13.08 0.41
N PHE A 2 21.08 13.35 1.50
CA PHE A 2 19.77 12.72 1.76
C PHE A 2 18.72 12.93 0.64
N LEU A 3 18.48 14.18 0.23
CA LEU A 3 17.49 14.50 -0.82
C LEU A 3 17.82 13.85 -2.18
N PHE A 4 19.11 13.65 -2.47
CA PHE A 4 19.57 12.98 -3.68
C PHE A 4 19.23 11.49 -3.67
N LEU A 5 19.37 10.81 -2.53
CA LEU A 5 18.97 9.41 -2.40
C LEU A 5 17.45 9.25 -2.57
N VAL A 6 16.66 10.14 -1.97
CA VAL A 6 15.21 10.14 -2.12
C VAL A 6 14.80 10.36 -3.59
N SER A 7 15.44 11.28 -4.30
CA SER A 7 15.11 11.53 -5.71
C SER A 7 15.43 10.34 -6.62
N LEU A 8 16.47 9.56 -6.33
CA LEU A 8 16.74 8.31 -7.05
C LEU A 8 15.65 7.26 -6.84
N LEU A 9 15.15 7.12 -5.61
CA LEU A 9 14.05 6.19 -5.31
C LEU A 9 12.74 6.63 -5.94
N GLN A 10 12.43 7.93 -5.91
CA GLN A 10 11.22 8.49 -6.53
C GLN A 10 11.15 8.23 -8.04
N ARG A 11 12.28 8.07 -8.74
CA ARG A 11 12.27 7.68 -10.17
C ARG A 11 11.70 6.30 -10.45
N LYS A 12 11.54 5.46 -9.42
CA LYS A 12 11.01 4.10 -9.51
C LYS A 12 9.66 3.94 -8.80
N VAL A 13 9.13 5.02 -8.23
CA VAL A 13 7.87 5.00 -7.48
C VAL A 13 6.95 6.05 -8.07
N GLU A 14 5.74 5.64 -8.42
CA GLU A 14 4.68 6.57 -8.80
C GLU A 14 3.95 7.05 -7.55
N THR A 15 3.80 8.37 -7.41
CA THR A 15 3.02 8.97 -6.32
C THR A 15 1.63 9.31 -6.81
N ILE A 16 0.61 8.85 -6.10
CA ILE A 16 -0.80 9.05 -6.46
C ILE A 16 -1.41 10.14 -5.57
N SER A 17 -2.23 11.01 -6.16
CA SER A 17 -2.92 12.07 -5.42
C SER A 17 -4.08 11.50 -4.62
N LYS A 18 -4.41 12.14 -3.49
CA LYS A 18 -5.57 11.76 -2.66
C LYS A 18 -6.88 11.76 -3.46
N THR A 19 -7.03 12.71 -4.39
CA THR A 19 -8.21 12.83 -5.26
C THR A 19 -8.49 11.56 -6.06
N ASP A 20 -7.46 10.76 -6.36
CA ASP A 20 -7.58 9.61 -7.26
C ASP A 20 -8.14 8.37 -6.54
N TYR A 21 -8.15 8.37 -5.20
CA TYR A 21 -8.65 7.25 -4.40
C TYR A 21 -9.66 7.68 -3.31
N GLU A 22 -10.05 8.96 -3.24
CA GLU A 22 -10.89 9.47 -2.17
C GLU A 22 -12.25 8.76 -2.07
N MET A 23 -12.83 8.34 -3.20
CA MET A 23 -14.09 7.60 -3.25
C MET A 23 -14.03 6.24 -2.53
N TRP A 24 -12.83 5.71 -2.28
CA TRP A 24 -12.60 4.44 -1.62
C TRP A 24 -12.33 4.57 -0.11
N LEU A 25 -12.18 5.80 0.42
CA LEU A 25 -11.84 6.04 1.82
C LEU A 25 -12.86 5.42 2.80
N ASN A 26 -14.15 5.49 2.47
CA ASN A 26 -15.20 4.92 3.32
C ASN A 26 -15.11 3.39 3.41
N LYS A 27 -14.91 2.72 2.26
CA LYS A 27 -14.72 1.26 2.22
C LYS A 27 -13.44 0.84 2.93
N ALA A 28 -12.37 1.62 2.74
CA ALA A 28 -11.08 1.36 3.38
C ALA A 28 -11.15 1.46 4.92
N LYS A 29 -11.98 2.37 5.44
CA LYS A 29 -12.21 2.53 6.88
C LYS A 29 -12.78 1.27 7.55
N GLU A 30 -13.50 0.44 6.82
CA GLU A 30 -14.09 -0.80 7.34
C GLU A 30 -13.05 -1.92 7.51
N ILE A 31 -11.93 -1.85 6.80
CA ILE A 31 -10.92 -2.92 6.74
C ILE A 31 -9.55 -2.51 7.28
N ALA A 32 -9.25 -1.22 7.32
CA ALA A 32 -8.00 -0.70 7.86
C ALA A 32 -7.98 -0.83 9.39
N PRO A 33 -6.88 -1.30 10.00
CA PRO A 33 -6.84 -1.51 11.45
C PRO A 33 -6.76 -0.21 12.25
N HIS A 34 -6.19 0.84 11.66
CA HIS A 34 -6.13 2.18 12.27
C HIS A 34 -6.44 3.27 11.25
N ASN A 35 -6.89 4.42 11.73
CA ASN A 35 -7.25 5.57 10.87
C ASN A 35 -6.11 6.02 9.95
N LYS A 36 -4.86 5.92 10.41
CA LYS A 36 -3.67 6.30 9.63
C LYS A 36 -3.42 5.36 8.43
N ASP A 37 -3.97 4.15 8.47
CA ASP A 37 -3.75 3.14 7.44
C ASP A 37 -4.78 3.23 6.31
N ILE A 38 -5.90 3.92 6.55
CA ILE A 38 -7.01 4.09 5.60
C ILE A 38 -6.53 4.52 4.20
N PRO A 39 -5.62 5.50 4.03
CA PRO A 39 -5.19 5.92 2.70
C PRO A 39 -4.54 4.78 1.89
N TYR A 40 -3.76 3.90 2.54
CA TYR A 40 -3.10 2.78 1.86
C TYR A 40 -4.11 1.73 1.39
N PHE A 41 -5.10 1.41 2.22
CA PHE A 41 -6.18 0.49 1.85
C PHE A 41 -7.08 1.09 0.76
N ALA A 42 -7.38 2.39 0.83
CA ALA A 42 -8.18 3.07 -0.18
C ALA A 42 -7.50 3.07 -1.55
N LEU A 43 -6.20 3.38 -1.58
CA LEU A 43 -5.40 3.34 -2.81
C LEU A 43 -5.29 1.92 -3.38
N ALA A 44 -5.09 0.92 -2.51
CA ALA A 44 -5.03 -0.47 -2.96
C ALA A 44 -6.35 -0.94 -3.57
N LEU A 45 -7.49 -0.55 -2.97
CA LEU A 45 -8.82 -0.83 -3.52
C LEU A 45 -9.06 -0.10 -4.86
N SER A 46 -8.64 1.16 -4.99
CA SER A 46 -8.84 1.93 -6.22
C SER A 46 -8.05 1.37 -7.40
N LEU A 47 -6.83 0.89 -7.14
CA LEU A 47 -5.94 0.32 -8.15
C LEU A 47 -6.12 -1.19 -8.35
N ASN A 48 -6.97 -1.85 -7.56
CA ASN A 48 -7.03 -3.31 -7.46
C ASN A 48 -5.63 -3.94 -7.25
N ALA A 49 -4.84 -3.32 -6.37
CA ALA A 49 -3.45 -3.67 -6.10
C ALA A 49 -3.31 -4.32 -4.71
N GLY A 50 -2.20 -5.02 -4.49
CA GLY A 50 -1.82 -5.48 -3.16
C GLY A 50 -1.01 -4.44 -2.38
N ILE A 51 -1.02 -4.55 -1.06
CA ILE A 51 -0.18 -3.73 -0.17
C ILE A 51 1.08 -4.52 0.18
N TRP A 52 2.24 -3.90 0.03
CA TRP A 52 3.49 -4.38 0.60
C TRP A 52 3.64 -3.85 2.03
N SER A 53 3.56 -4.73 3.04
CA SER A 53 3.77 -4.38 4.44
C SER A 53 4.05 -5.63 5.28
N ASP A 54 4.97 -5.53 6.23
CA ASP A 54 5.23 -6.56 7.23
C ASP A 54 4.33 -6.42 8.48
N GLU A 55 3.39 -5.47 8.48
CA GLU A 55 2.39 -5.30 9.54
C GLU A 55 1.40 -6.47 9.53
N LYS A 56 1.54 -7.39 10.50
CA LYS A 56 0.74 -8.62 10.57
C LYS A 56 -0.75 -8.35 10.69
N VAL A 57 -1.15 -7.25 11.34
CA VAL A 57 -2.57 -6.92 11.52
C VAL A 57 -3.26 -6.65 10.17
N PHE A 58 -2.54 -6.21 9.14
CA PHE A 58 -3.12 -5.95 7.82
C PHE A 58 -3.70 -7.22 7.17
N LYS A 59 -3.20 -8.40 7.55
CA LYS A 59 -3.68 -9.71 7.05
C LYS A 59 -4.99 -10.19 7.72
N LYS A 60 -5.55 -9.46 8.69
CA LYS A 60 -6.83 -9.82 9.33
C LYS A 60 -8.06 -9.59 8.45
N GLN A 61 -7.92 -8.81 7.37
CA GLN A 61 -8.95 -8.59 6.35
C GLN A 61 -8.64 -9.41 5.09
N ASN A 62 -9.63 -9.62 4.22
CA ASN A 62 -9.52 -10.42 3.00
C ASN A 62 -9.88 -9.67 1.71
N LYS A 63 -10.03 -8.34 1.76
CA LYS A 63 -10.40 -7.48 0.63
C LYS A 63 -9.20 -7.03 -0.19
N VAL A 64 -8.05 -6.82 0.45
CA VAL A 64 -6.80 -6.39 -0.17
C VAL A 64 -5.73 -7.42 0.12
N LYS A 65 -5.02 -7.87 -0.92
CA LYS A 65 -3.90 -8.80 -0.76
C LYS A 65 -2.74 -8.09 -0.07
N ILE A 66 -2.21 -8.68 0.99
CA ILE A 66 -1.05 -8.15 1.73
C ILE A 66 0.14 -9.05 1.48
N PHE A 67 1.26 -8.45 1.11
CA PHE A 67 2.53 -9.15 0.94
C PHE A 67 3.54 -8.67 1.98
N SER A 68 4.15 -9.62 2.69
CA SER A 68 5.37 -9.36 3.44
C SER A 68 6.55 -9.18 2.48
N THR A 69 7.64 -8.62 3.00
CA THR A 69 8.89 -8.50 2.24
C THR A 69 9.39 -9.85 1.75
N GLU A 70 9.29 -10.89 2.59
CA GLU A 70 9.70 -12.25 2.23
C GLU A 70 8.79 -12.88 1.16
N GLU A 71 7.48 -12.61 1.20
CA GLU A 71 6.55 -13.07 0.15
C GLU A 71 6.84 -12.40 -1.19
N LEU A 72 7.11 -11.08 -1.21
CA LEU A 72 7.46 -10.38 -2.45
C LEU A 72 8.79 -10.83 -3.03
N LYS A 73 9.81 -11.08 -2.18
CA LYS A 73 11.10 -11.59 -2.66
C LYS A 73 10.92 -12.90 -3.43
N LYS A 74 10.12 -13.82 -2.89
CA LYS A 74 9.80 -15.08 -3.58
C LYS A 74 9.07 -14.86 -4.90
N ILE A 75 8.15 -13.90 -4.96
CA ILE A 75 7.41 -13.62 -6.20
C ILE A 75 8.29 -12.96 -7.28
N LEU A 76 9.27 -12.15 -6.88
CA LEU A 76 10.06 -11.32 -7.81
C LEU A 76 11.40 -11.94 -8.21
N TYR A 77 11.93 -12.85 -7.41
CA TYR A 77 13.28 -13.40 -7.58
C TYR A 77 13.33 -14.94 -7.60
N GLU A 78 12.20 -15.63 -7.44
CA GLU A 78 12.06 -17.08 -7.68
C GLU A 78 11.09 -17.31 -8.85
#